data_AF-A0A3N1KDF4-F1
#
_entry.id   AF-A0A3N1KDF4-F1
#
_cell.length_a   1.000
_cell.length_b   1.000
_cell.length_c   1.000
_cell.angle_alpha   90.00
_cell.angle_beta   90.00
_cell.angle_gamma   90.00
#
_symmetry.space_group_name_H-M   'P 1'
#
loop_
_entity.id
_entity.type
_entity.pdbx_description
1 polymer ?
#
loop_
_entity_poly.entity_id
_entity_poly.type
_entity_poly.pdbx_seq_one_letter_code
_entity_poly.pdbx_strand_id
1 'polypeptide(L)' 'MSAILEAPRPTTLLTAADLAREFHVTLSTVRSWRLKGLEGKPGYGPVGFTVGRRVLYRRSDVDACIATNSGTR' A
#
# COMPACT_ATOMS: atom_id res chain seq x y z
N MET A 1 -27.94 3.32 -13.03
CA MET A 1 -27.22 4.51 -12.55
C MET A 1 -27.11 4.44 -11.03
N SER A 2 -25.92 4.16 -10.50
CA SER A 2 -25.59 4.39 -9.08
C SER A 2 -24.12 4.79 -9.02
N ALA A 3 -23.87 6.10 -9.08
CA ALA A 3 -22.57 6.66 -8.75
C ALA A 3 -22.44 6.62 -7.23
N ILE A 4 -21.64 5.69 -6.73
CA ILE A 4 -21.22 5.67 -5.34
C ILE A 4 -20.44 6.98 -5.16
N LEU A 5 -20.90 7.85 -4.27
CA LEU A 5 -20.19 9.08 -3.89
C LEU A 5 -18.88 8.67 -3.22
N GLU A 6 -17.82 8.46 -4.00
CA GLU A 6 -16.49 8.31 -3.46
C GLU A 6 -16.06 9.69 -2.96
N ALA A 7 -16.26 9.92 -1.66
CA ALA A 7 -15.74 11.09 -0.98
C ALA A 7 -14.26 11.27 -1.39
N PRO A 8 -13.80 12.51 -1.65
CA PRO A 8 -12.42 12.74 -2.05
C PRO A 8 -11.51 12.13 -1.00
N ARG A 9 -10.87 10.99 -1.33
CA ARG A 9 -10.02 10.24 -0.40
C ARG A 9 -8.96 11.22 0.11
N PRO A 10 -8.96 11.60 1.39
CA PRO A 10 -8.09 12.65 1.88
C PRO A 10 -6.64 12.21 1.74
N THR A 11 -5.89 12.98 0.94
CA THR A 11 -4.45 12.93 0.70
C THR A 11 -3.87 11.56 0.33
N THR A 12 -3.38 11.52 -0.91
CA THR A 12 -2.80 10.44 -1.73
C THR A 12 -1.70 9.59 -1.09
N LEU A 13 -1.32 9.85 0.16
CA LEU A 13 -0.16 9.27 0.84
C LEU A 13 -0.59 8.51 2.10
N LEU A 14 -0.30 7.22 2.11
CA LEU A 14 -0.57 6.28 3.19
C LEU A 14 0.68 6.13 4.05
N THR A 15 0.52 6.03 5.36
CA THR A 15 1.61 5.63 6.25
C THR A 15 1.74 4.11 6.29
N ALA A 16 2.83 3.59 6.86
CA ALA A 16 2.97 2.16 7.12
C ALA A 16 1.85 1.61 8.03
N ALA A 17 1.25 2.43 8.90
CA ALA A 17 0.13 2.04 9.75
C ALA A 17 -1.18 1.94 8.96
N ASP A 18 -1.40 2.86 8.02
CA ASP A 18 -2.55 2.79 7.10
C ASP A 18 -2.43 1.57 6.20
N LEU A 19 -1.23 1.31 5.68
CA LEU A 19 -0.93 0.13 4.89
C LEU A 19 -1.19 -1.18 5.65
N ALA A 20 -0.80 -1.24 6.92
CA ALA A 20 -1.04 -2.41 7.76
C ALA A 20 -2.54 -2.69 7.93
N ARG A 21 -3.35 -1.64 8.10
CA ARG A 21 -4.81 -1.74 8.18
C ARG A 21 -5.42 -2.22 6.87
N GLU A 22 -4.94 -1.68 5.75
CA GLU A 22 -5.50 -1.95 4.42
C GLU A 22 -5.20 -3.37 3.92
N PHE A 23 -4.00 -3.88 4.19
CA PHE A 23 -3.62 -5.25 3.85
C PHE A 23 -4.01 -6.28 4.92
N HIS A 24 -4.62 -5.85 6.03
CA HIS A 24 -4.90 -6.70 7.20
C HIS A 24 -3.67 -7.47 7.73
N VAL A 25 -2.52 -6.80 7.76
CA VAL A 25 -1.25 -7.36 8.26
C VAL A 25 -0.70 -6.55 9.42
N THR A 26 0.32 -7.08 10.10
CA THR A 26 0.99 -6.34 11.17
C THR A 26 1.89 -5.23 10.62
N LEU A 27 2.13 -4.18 11.40
CA LEU A 27 3.10 -3.13 11.06
C LEU A 27 4.52 -3.72 10.87
N SER A 28 4.87 -4.77 11.62
CA SER A 28 6.13 -5.49 11.46
C SER A 28 6.25 -6.17 10.10
N THR A 29 5.15 -6.72 9.58
CA THR A 29 5.07 -7.27 8.22
C THR A 29 5.33 -6.18 7.18
N VAL A 30 4.68 -5.02 7.31
CA VAL A 30 4.91 -3.86 6.42
C VAL A 30 6.35 -3.37 6.48
N ARG A 31 6.95 -3.31 7.68
CA ARG A 31 8.37 -2.97 7.84
C ARG A 31 9.29 -4.00 7.20
N SER A 32 8.94 -5.29 7.27
CA SER A 32 9.71 -6.36 6.65
C SER A 32 9.71 -6.26 5.12
N TRP A 33 8.59 -5.83 4.51
CA TRP A 33 8.53 -5.57 3.07
C TRP A 33 9.59 -4.57 2.60
N ARG A 34 9.88 -3.55 3.42
CA ARG A 34 10.93 -2.56 3.13
C ARG A 34 12.33 -3.14 3.17
N LEU A 35 12.60 -4.08 4.09
CA LEU A 35 13.91 -4.70 4.25
C LEU A 35 14.20 -5.71 3.14
N LYS A 36 13.15 -6.38 2.65
CA LYS A 36 13.28 -7.44 1.64
C LYS A 36 13.20 -6.94 0.20
N GLY A 37 12.93 -5.64 0.00
CA GLY A 37 13.17 -4.87 -1.22
C GLY A 37 12.93 -5.64 -2.52
N LEU A 38 11.68 -5.92 -2.86
CA LEU A 38 11.36 -6.58 -4.13
C LEU A 38 10.15 -5.89 -4.77
N GLU A 39 10.47 -4.87 -5.54
CA GLU A 39 9.56 -4.19 -6.45
C GLU A 39 9.03 -5.20 -7.50
N GLY A 40 7.73 -5.20 -7.76
CA GLY A 40 7.13 -5.93 -8.88
C GLY A 40 7.09 -7.47 -8.76
N LYS A 41 7.38 -8.08 -7.61
CA LYS A 41 7.17 -9.53 -7.42
C LYS A 41 5.78 -9.84 -6.82
N PRO A 42 5.05 -10.84 -7.36
CA PRO A 42 3.83 -11.35 -6.74
C PRO A 42 4.11 -11.77 -5.28
N GLY A 43 3.35 -11.23 -4.34
CA GLY A 43 3.53 -11.51 -2.90
C GLY A 43 4.37 -10.51 -2.10
N TYR A 44 4.78 -9.37 -2.69
CA TYR A 44 5.51 -8.30 -1.99
C TYR A 44 4.74 -6.97 -1.97
N GLY A 45 4.94 -6.16 -0.92
CA GLY A 45 4.18 -4.94 -0.65
C GLY A 45 4.53 -3.74 -1.56
N PRO A 46 3.73 -2.67 -1.50
CA PRO A 46 3.86 -1.51 -2.38
C PRO A 46 5.11 -0.67 -2.10
N VAL A 47 5.54 0.09 -3.12
CA VAL A 47 6.71 0.96 -3.05
C VAL A 47 6.42 2.15 -2.13
N GLY A 48 7.30 2.36 -1.16
CA GLY A 48 7.25 3.51 -0.26
C GLY A 48 8.42 4.45 -0.51
N PHE A 49 8.22 5.74 -0.22
CA PHE A 49 9.26 6.75 -0.29
C PHE A 49 9.41 7.48 1.04
N THR A 50 10.63 7.95 1.32
CA THR A 50 10.95 8.58 2.61
C THR A 50 10.72 10.09 2.52
N VAL A 51 9.96 10.62 3.48
CA VAL A 51 9.77 12.06 3.70
C VAL A 51 10.21 12.38 5.13
N GLY A 52 11.40 12.98 5.26
CA GLY A 52 12.04 13.19 6.55
C GLY A 52 12.27 11.87 7.29
N ARG A 53 11.63 11.71 8.46
CA ARG A 53 11.72 10.49 9.28
C ARG A 53 10.60 9.47 9.01
N ARG A 54 9.69 9.75 8.07
CA ARG A 54 8.52 8.93 7.81
C ARG A 54 8.63 8.27 6.44
N VAL A 55 8.12 7.05 6.31
CA VAL A 55 7.89 6.42 5.02
C VAL A 55 6.41 6.49 4.69
N LEU A 56 6.15 6.97 3.48
CA LEU A 56 4.83 7.16 2.92
C LEU A 56 4.69 6.32 1.65
N TYR A 57 3.47 5.95 1.33
CA TYR A 57 3.12 5.10 0.19
C TYR A 57 2.09 5.83 -0.65
N ARG A 58 2.25 5.87 -1.96
CA ARG A 58 1.21 6.47 -2.80
C ARG A 58 0.04 5.51 -2.90
N ARG A 59 -1.18 6.03 -2.77
CA ARG A 59 -2.41 5.25 -2.95
C ARG A 59 -2.41 4.48 -4.28
N SER A 60 -1.94 5.11 -5.37
CA SER A 60 -1.83 4.46 -6.69
C SER A 60 -0.99 3.19 -6.66
N ASP A 61 0.13 3.22 -5.96
CA ASP A 61 1.10 2.13 -5.92
C ASP A 61 0.59 1.00 -5.02
N VAL A 62 -0.17 1.37 -3.98
CA VAL A 62 -0.91 0.44 -3.12
C VAL A 62 -2.00 -0.28 -3.91
N ASP A 63 -2.84 0.47 -4.63
CA ASP A 63 -3.94 -0.08 -5.43
C ASP A 63 -3.40 -1.04 -6.52
N ALA A 64 -2.30 -0.67 -7.19
CA ALA A 64 -1.64 -1.53 -8.19
C ALA A 64 -1.05 -2.82 -7.57
N CYS A 65 -0.48 -2.71 -6.37
CA CYS A 65 0.04 -3.87 -5.62
C CYS A 65 -1.09 -4.83 -5.24
N ILE A 66 -2.22 -4.30 -4.74
CA ILE A 66 -3.42 -5.09 -4.42
C ILE A 66 -3.92 -5.80 -5.67
N ALA A 67 -4.11 -5.09 -6.77
CA ALA A 67 -4.59 -5.65 -8.03
C ALA A 67 -3.70 -6.78 -8.58
N THR A 68 -2.38 -6.65 -8.41
CA THR A 68 -1.42 -7.70 -8.79
C THR A 68 -1.56 -8.94 -7.92
N ASN A 69 -1.75 -8.77 -6.60
CA ASN A 69 -1.85 -9.88 -5.65
C ASN A 69 -3.20 -10.60 -5.70
N SER A 70 -4.30 -9.91 -6.02
CA SER A 70 -5.63 -10.53 -6.17
C SER A 70 -5.82 -11.26 -7.50
N GLY A 71 -4.87 -11.14 -8.44
CA GLY A 71 -4.86 -11.87 -9.72
C GLY A 71 -4.20 -13.25 -9.69
N THR A 72 -3.69 -13.72 -8.54
CA THR A 72 -3.08 -15.05 -8.42
C THR A 72 -4.01 -15.99 -7.66
N ARG A 73 -4.89 -16.70 -8.39
CA ARG A 73 -5.63 -17.84 -7.87
C ARG A 73 -5.73 -18.93 -8.93
#